data_AF-A0A0N1C091-F1
#
_entry.id   AF-A0A0N1C091-F1
#
_cell.length_a   1.000
_cell.length_b   1.000
_cell.length_c   1.000
_cell.angle_alpha   90.00
_cell.angle_beta   90.00
_cell.angle_gamma   90.00
#
_symmetry.space_group_name_H-M   'P 1'
#
loop_
_entity.id
_entity.type
_entity.pdbx_description
1 polymer ?
#
loop_
_entity_poly.entity_id
_entity_poly.type
_entity_poly.pdbx_seq_one_letter_code
_entity_poly.pdbx_strand_id
1 'polypeptide(L)'
;MAGATGRFTDLLSIAMARHGSATAWIWVHENSDQKGGHCHLLVQVPANLVAVLTKLQRGWLRRLTANPYRKRVIHSKPIGGRLGLEVGNVELHMVNLEAAVAYILKGACPQVALHFGILLLEPGGKIIGKRCGTSQNIGQKARNAYY
;
A
#
# COMPACT_ATOMS: atom_id res chain seq x y z
N MET A 1 -7.56 -1.81 -13.51
CA MET A 1 -6.98 -1.44 -12.21
C MET A 1 -5.55 -1.99 -12.03
N ALA A 2 -5.34 -3.32 -12.09
CA ALA A 2 -4.02 -3.91 -11.84
C ALA A 2 -2.86 -3.37 -12.72
N GLY A 3 -3.09 -3.11 -14.00
CA GLY A 3 -2.07 -2.50 -14.86
C GLY A 3 -1.68 -1.07 -14.43
N ALA A 4 -2.63 -0.28 -13.91
CA ALA A 4 -2.35 1.06 -13.39
C ALA A 4 -1.57 0.99 -12.07
N THR A 5 -1.94 0.05 -11.19
CA THR A 5 -1.21 -0.21 -9.94
C THR A 5 0.22 -0.66 -10.22
N GLY A 6 0.44 -1.57 -11.19
CA GLY A 6 1.77 -2.01 -11.62
C GLY A 6 2.63 -0.84 -12.11
N ARG A 7 2.12 -0.05 -13.06
CA ARG A 7 2.85 1.14 -13.54
C ARG A 7 3.12 2.16 -12.43
N PHE A 8 2.22 2.31 -11.46
CA PHE A 8 2.45 3.17 -10.31
C PHE A 8 3.60 2.66 -9.45
N THR A 9 3.62 1.37 -9.12
CA THR A 9 4.72 0.76 -8.35
C THR A 9 6.05 0.80 -9.09
N ASP A 10 6.04 0.71 -10.43
CA ASP A 10 7.25 0.85 -11.24
C ASP A 10 7.82 2.27 -11.16
N LEU A 11 6.98 3.30 -11.35
CA LEU A 11 7.38 4.69 -11.23
C LEU A 11 7.89 5.03 -9.83
N LEU A 12 7.23 4.51 -8.80
CA LEU A 12 7.66 4.60 -7.40
C LEU A 12 9.06 3.99 -7.22
N SER A 13 9.26 2.77 -7.71
CA SER A 13 10.53 2.04 -7.55
C SER A 13 11.67 2.72 -8.29
N ILE A 14 11.42 3.22 -9.51
CA ILE A 14 12.38 4.01 -10.30
C ILE A 14 12.75 5.31 -9.58
N ALA A 15 11.76 6.03 -9.02
CA ALA A 15 12.03 7.27 -8.30
C ALA A 15 12.87 7.02 -7.04
N MET A 16 12.54 5.97 -6.29
CA MET A 16 13.32 5.54 -5.13
C MET A 16 14.77 5.26 -5.52
N ALA A 17 14.99 4.47 -6.57
CA ALA A 17 16.33 4.13 -7.07
C ALA A 17 17.12 5.37 -7.52
N ARG A 18 16.47 6.32 -8.20
CA ARG A 18 17.10 7.60 -8.60
C ARG A 18 17.54 8.47 -7.43
N HIS A 19 16.94 8.27 -6.27
CA HIS A 19 17.32 8.92 -5.03
C HIS A 19 18.20 8.03 -4.12
N GLY A 20 18.78 6.96 -4.67
CA GLY A 20 19.72 6.09 -3.95
C GLY A 20 19.07 5.20 -2.90
N SER A 21 17.75 4.98 -2.96
CA SER A 21 17.02 4.14 -2.00
C SER A 21 16.37 2.95 -2.67
N ALA A 22 16.33 1.81 -1.97
CA ALA A 22 15.39 0.74 -2.25
C ALA A 22 14.03 1.05 -1.62
N THR A 23 13.00 0.31 -2.03
CA THR A 23 11.66 0.36 -1.41
C THR A 23 11.07 -1.04 -1.36
N ALA A 24 10.20 -1.29 -0.39
CA ALA A 24 9.36 -2.47 -0.34
C ALA A 24 7.89 -2.02 -0.31
N TRP A 25 7.02 -2.79 -0.94
CA TRP A 25 5.59 -2.46 -0.95
C TRP A 25 4.72 -3.71 -1.03
N ILE A 26 3.50 -3.57 -0.52
CA ILE A 26 2.40 -4.52 -0.71
C ILE A 26 1.16 -3.75 -1.13
N TRP A 27 0.35 -4.33 -2.01
CA TRP A 27 -0.95 -3.76 -2.37
C TRP A 27 -2.07 -4.79 -2.42
N VAL A 28 -3.28 -4.30 -2.18
CA VAL A 28 -4.52 -5.06 -2.26
C VAL A 28 -5.58 -4.24 -2.99
N HIS A 29 -6.29 -4.87 -3.91
CA HIS A 29 -7.45 -4.34 -4.58
C HIS A 29 -8.73 -4.76 -3.86
N GLU A 30 -9.59 -3.77 -3.67
CA GLU A 30 -10.94 -3.95 -3.17
C GLU A 30 -11.93 -3.35 -4.17
N ASN A 31 -13.14 -3.87 -4.16
CA ASN A 31 -14.24 -3.32 -4.92
C ASN A 31 -15.46 -3.29 -4.01
N SER A 32 -16.11 -2.14 -3.91
CA SER A 32 -17.33 -2.00 -3.12
C SER A 32 -18.37 -1.25 -3.94
N ASP A 33 -19.64 -1.59 -3.77
CA ASP A 33 -20.71 -1.00 -4.55
C ASP A 33 -20.82 0.52 -4.35
N GLN A 34 -20.41 1.02 -3.18
CA GLN A 34 -20.46 2.44 -2.83
C GLN A 34 -19.22 3.24 -3.25
N LYS A 35 -18.01 2.64 -3.22
CA LYS A 35 -16.74 3.36 -3.47
C LYS A 35 -16.07 2.99 -4.80
N GLY A 36 -16.59 1.97 -5.49
CA GLY A 36 -15.96 1.38 -6.66
C GLY A 36 -14.65 0.65 -6.36
N GLY A 37 -13.93 0.31 -7.43
CA GLY A 37 -12.62 -0.35 -7.36
C GLY A 37 -11.53 0.59 -6.88
N HIS A 38 -10.80 0.19 -5.84
CA HIS A 38 -9.70 0.97 -5.28
C HIS A 38 -8.55 0.07 -4.82
N CYS A 39 -7.41 0.69 -4.53
CA CYS A 39 -6.17 0.03 -4.16
C CYS A 39 -5.67 0.57 -2.81
N HIS A 40 -5.43 -0.33 -1.87
CA HIS A 40 -4.62 -0.06 -0.68
C HIS A 40 -3.18 -0.42 -0.98
N LEU A 41 -2.25 0.48 -0.68
CA LEU A 41 -0.82 0.31 -0.91
C LEU A 41 -0.08 0.70 0.37
N LEU A 42 0.69 -0.23 0.92
CA LEU A 42 1.67 0.05 1.96
C LEU A 42 3.05 0.05 1.33
N VAL A 43 3.85 1.05 1.68
CA VAL A 43 5.16 1.30 1.08
C VAL A 43 6.15 1.76 2.14
N GLN A 44 7.35 1.18 2.11
CA GLN A 44 8.49 1.68 2.85
C GLN A 44 9.12 2.84 2.08
N VAL A 45 9.19 4.01 2.72
CA VAL A 45 9.80 5.22 2.17
C VAL A 45 10.65 5.88 3.25
N PRO A 46 11.94 6.17 3.00
CA PRO A 46 12.76 6.99 3.90
C PRO A 46 12.13 8.37 4.11
N ALA A 47 12.16 8.87 5.35
CA ALA A 47 11.49 10.11 5.72
C ALA A 47 11.87 11.31 4.84
N ASN A 48 13.15 11.42 4.46
CA ASN A 48 13.67 12.48 3.59
C ASN A 48 13.12 12.43 2.15
N LEU A 49 12.59 11.29 1.69
CA LEU A 49 12.04 11.12 0.34
C LEU A 49 10.52 11.29 0.27
N VAL A 50 9.81 11.32 1.40
CA VAL A 50 8.34 11.39 1.44
C VAL A 50 7.81 12.64 0.72
N ALA A 51 8.42 13.80 0.95
CA ALA A 51 8.01 15.05 0.30
C ALA A 51 8.23 15.01 -1.22
N VAL A 52 9.33 14.40 -1.67
CA VAL A 52 9.66 14.24 -3.09
C VAL A 52 8.65 13.32 -3.77
N LEU A 53 8.40 12.13 -3.19
CA LEU A 53 7.45 11.17 -3.75
C LEU A 53 6.02 11.71 -3.75
N THR A 54 5.60 12.45 -2.72
CA THR A 54 4.27 13.07 -2.68
C THR A 54 4.05 14.03 -3.85
N LYS A 55 5.09 14.80 -4.23
CA LYS A 55 5.03 15.68 -5.41
C LYS A 55 4.96 14.87 -6.71
N LEU A 56 5.82 13.87 -6.86
CA LEU A 56 5.89 13.03 -8.06
C LEU A 56 4.62 12.19 -8.27
N GLN A 57 4.05 11.65 -7.20
CA GLN A 57 2.82 10.85 -7.17
C GLN A 57 1.68 11.54 -7.89
N ARG A 58 1.49 12.84 -7.68
CA ARG A 58 0.43 13.62 -8.35
C ARG A 58 0.61 13.63 -9.86
N GLY A 59 1.85 13.76 -10.33
CA GLY A 59 2.18 13.72 -11.75
C GLY A 59 2.05 12.33 -12.37
N TRP A 60 2.38 11.28 -11.62
CA TRP A 60 2.18 9.89 -12.06
C TRP A 60 0.70 9.56 -12.22
N LEU A 61 -0.10 9.88 -11.21
CA LEU A 61 -1.54 9.58 -11.24
C LEU A 61 -2.25 10.31 -12.37
N ARG A 62 -1.87 11.56 -12.65
CA ARG A 62 -2.37 12.27 -13.84
C ARG A 62 -2.03 11.54 -15.13
N ARG A 63 -0.79 11.08 -15.29
CA ARG A 63 -0.35 10.33 -16.49
C ARG A 63 -1.04 8.98 -16.62
N LEU A 64 -1.25 8.26 -15.51
CA LEU A 64 -1.83 6.92 -15.50
C LEU A 64 -3.35 6.93 -15.69
N THR A 65 -4.03 7.97 -15.22
CA THR A 65 -5.50 8.03 -15.24
C THR A 65 -6.05 8.97 -16.31
N ALA A 66 -5.19 9.74 -16.98
CA ALA A 66 -5.56 10.89 -17.83
C ALA A 66 -6.44 11.94 -17.11
N ASN A 67 -6.62 11.83 -15.79
CA ASN A 67 -7.47 12.70 -15.00
C ASN A 67 -6.62 13.59 -14.08
N PRO A 68 -7.00 14.85 -13.87
CA PRO A 68 -6.34 15.68 -12.87
C PRO A 68 -6.56 15.11 -11.46
N TYR A 69 -5.63 15.39 -10.56
CA TYR A 69 -5.76 15.05 -9.15
C TYR A 69 -7.05 15.63 -8.57
N ARG A 70 -7.85 14.79 -7.91
CA ARG A 70 -9.04 15.20 -7.15
C ARG A 70 -8.79 14.96 -5.67
N LYS A 71 -9.11 15.97 -4.84
CA LYS A 71 -9.02 15.86 -3.38
C LYS A 71 -9.90 14.70 -2.91
N ARG A 72 -9.47 13.98 -1.86
CA ARG A 72 -10.15 12.82 -1.25
C ARG A 72 -10.19 11.53 -2.08
N VAL A 73 -9.74 11.54 -3.34
CA VAL A 73 -9.62 10.30 -4.15
C VAL A 73 -8.35 9.53 -3.80
N ILE A 74 -7.30 10.24 -3.37
CA ILE A 74 -6.02 9.65 -2.98
C ILE A 74 -5.76 10.00 -1.52
N HIS A 75 -5.72 8.98 -0.67
CA HIS A 75 -5.30 9.08 0.71
C HIS A 75 -3.91 8.46 0.87
N SER A 76 -2.89 9.32 0.96
CA SER A 76 -1.48 8.93 1.09
C SER A 76 -0.88 9.68 2.27
N LYS A 77 -0.57 8.95 3.35
CA LYS A 77 -0.10 9.51 4.62
C LYS A 77 0.92 8.57 5.28
N PRO A 78 1.89 9.09 6.03
CA PRO A 78 2.72 8.28 6.93
C PRO A 78 1.86 7.54 7.96
N ILE A 79 2.30 6.37 8.40
CA ILE A 79 1.70 5.66 9.53
C ILE A 79 1.81 6.54 10.78
N GLY A 80 0.69 6.72 11.48
CA GLY A 80 0.59 7.66 12.61
C GLY A 80 0.47 9.14 12.22
N GLY A 81 0.25 9.44 10.92
CA GLY A 81 -0.15 10.76 10.43
C GLY A 81 0.97 11.79 10.29
N ARG A 82 2.17 11.52 10.81
CA ARG A 82 3.35 12.39 10.74
C ARG A 82 4.65 11.59 10.60
N LEU A 83 5.67 12.23 10.04
CA LEU A 83 7.04 11.69 10.04
C LEU A 83 7.68 11.84 11.42
N GLY A 84 8.67 11.01 11.70
CA GLY A 84 9.41 11.01 12.96
C GLY A 84 8.71 10.26 14.08
N LEU A 85 7.49 9.74 13.89
CA LEU A 85 6.85 8.87 14.89
C LEU A 85 7.61 7.55 15.00
N GLU A 86 8.08 7.02 13.88
CA GLU A 86 8.89 5.81 13.76
C GLU A 86 10.20 5.85 14.54
N VAL A 87 10.67 7.06 14.91
CA VAL A 87 11.88 7.24 15.74
C VAL A 87 11.51 7.76 17.14
N GLY A 88 10.61 8.74 17.23
CA GLY A 88 10.29 9.41 18.49
C GLY A 88 9.33 8.65 19.40
N ASN A 89 8.56 7.70 18.89
CA ASN A 89 7.75 6.76 19.68
C ASN A 89 7.55 5.47 18.90
N VAL A 90 8.57 4.61 18.95
CA VAL A 90 8.62 3.34 18.22
C VAL A 90 7.43 2.43 18.60
N GLU A 91 7.07 2.36 19.87
CA GLU A 91 5.96 1.53 20.34
C GLU A 91 4.63 1.94 19.70
N LEU A 92 4.30 3.23 19.74
CA LEU A 92 3.10 3.75 19.08
C LEU A 92 3.17 3.58 17.55
N HIS A 93 4.36 3.70 16.95
CA HIS A 93 4.52 3.42 15.53
C HIS A 93 4.20 1.96 15.19
N MET A 94 4.66 1.00 16.01
CA MET A 94 4.40 -0.43 15.81
C MET A 94 2.91 -0.75 15.93
N VAL A 95 2.22 -0.22 16.95
CA VAL A 95 0.76 -0.38 17.09
C VAL A 95 0.02 0.17 15.86
N ASN A 96 0.41 1.34 15.37
CA ASN A 96 -0.20 1.92 14.17
C ASN A 96 0.13 1.13 12.89
N LEU A 97 1.32 0.56 12.80
CA LEU A 97 1.73 -0.29 11.69
C LEU A 97 0.91 -1.58 11.66
N GLU A 98 0.72 -2.23 12.81
CA GLU A 98 -0.15 -3.41 12.95
C GLU A 98 -1.59 -3.09 12.53
N ALA A 99 -2.13 -1.97 12.98
CA ALA A 99 -3.46 -1.51 12.56
C ALA A 99 -3.55 -1.27 11.04
N ALA A 100 -2.51 -0.68 10.44
CA ALA A 100 -2.46 -0.46 8.99
C ALA A 100 -2.37 -1.78 8.20
N VAL A 101 -1.61 -2.76 8.71
CA VAL A 101 -1.53 -4.10 8.12
C VAL A 101 -2.87 -4.83 8.23
N ALA A 102 -3.48 -4.83 9.42
CA ALA A 102 -4.80 -5.43 9.63
C ALA A 102 -5.86 -4.81 8.72
N TYR A 103 -5.81 -3.49 8.53
CA TYR A 103 -6.70 -2.78 7.61
C TYR A 103 -6.53 -3.22 6.15
N ILE A 104 -5.31 -3.48 5.69
CA ILE A 104 -5.05 -4.00 4.34
C ILE A 104 -5.53 -5.46 4.18
N LEU A 105 -5.50 -6.22 5.28
CA LEU A 105 -5.86 -7.63 5.31
C LEU A 105 -7.33 -7.89 5.65
N LYS A 106 -8.14 -6.85 5.89
CA LYS A 106 -9.55 -7.01 6.28
C LYS A 106 -10.41 -7.78 5.28
N GLY A 107 -10.01 -7.81 4.01
CA GLY A 107 -10.66 -8.58 2.95
C GLY A 107 -10.21 -10.05 2.86
N ALA A 108 -9.43 -10.55 3.82
CA ALA A 108 -8.97 -11.94 3.86
C ALA A 108 -10.15 -12.91 3.99
N CYS A 109 -9.98 -14.15 3.51
CA CYS A 109 -10.97 -15.18 3.77
C CYS A 109 -10.94 -15.57 5.26
N PRO A 110 -12.06 -16.04 5.84
CA PRO A 110 -12.15 -16.34 7.28
C PRO A 110 -11.08 -17.30 7.79
N GLN A 111 -10.70 -18.29 6.98
CA GLN A 111 -9.68 -19.27 7.33
C GLN A 111 -8.29 -18.63 7.49
N VAL A 112 -7.91 -17.75 6.56
CA VAL A 112 -6.64 -17.00 6.61
C VAL A 112 -6.67 -16.00 7.76
N ALA A 113 -7.81 -15.34 7.97
CA ALA A 113 -7.98 -14.41 9.07
C ALA A 113 -7.81 -15.07 10.43
N LEU A 114 -8.41 -16.25 10.62
CA LEU A 114 -8.22 -17.04 11.83
C LEU A 114 -6.75 -17.44 12.03
N HIS A 115 -6.10 -17.91 10.96
CA HIS A 115 -4.70 -18.33 11.02
C HIS A 115 -3.75 -17.19 11.43
N PHE A 116 -3.98 -15.98 10.94
CA PHE A 116 -3.14 -14.81 11.22
C PHE A 116 -3.67 -13.90 12.33
N GLY A 117 -4.73 -14.30 13.05
CA GLY A 117 -5.32 -13.48 14.11
C GLY A 117 -5.89 -12.14 13.63
N ILE A 118 -6.36 -12.06 12.38
CA ILE A 118 -6.97 -10.86 11.81
C ILE A 118 -8.39 -10.74 12.38
N LEU A 119 -8.57 -9.77 13.28
CA LEU A 119 -9.84 -9.58 14.01
C LEU A 119 -10.88 -8.79 13.21
N LEU A 120 -10.45 -7.92 12.29
CA LEU A 120 -11.34 -7.08 11.50
C LEU A 120 -11.51 -7.68 10.11
N LEU A 121 -12.69 -8.24 9.83
CA LEU A 121 -13.06 -8.75 8.51
C LEU A 121 -14.14 -7.88 7.87
N GLU A 122 -13.92 -7.49 6.62
CA GLU A 122 -14.88 -6.75 5.80
C GLU A 122 -14.96 -7.34 4.38
N PRO A 123 -16.13 -7.30 3.71
CA PRO A 123 -16.23 -7.75 2.32
C PRO A 123 -15.33 -6.93 1.37
N GLY A 124 -14.31 -7.56 0.79
CA GLY A 124 -13.43 -6.93 -0.22
C GLY A 124 -13.99 -6.91 -1.66
N GLY A 125 -15.21 -7.43 -1.84
CA GLY A 125 -15.97 -7.52 -3.10
C GLY A 125 -15.31 -8.28 -4.25
N LYS A 126 -15.98 -8.31 -5.41
CA LYS A 126 -15.54 -9.06 -6.59
C LYS A 126 -14.43 -8.32 -7.33
N ILE A 127 -13.31 -9.02 -7.54
CA ILE A 127 -12.18 -8.56 -8.36
C ILE A 127 -12.00 -9.53 -9.53
N ILE A 128 -11.86 -8.97 -10.74
CA ILE A 128 -11.48 -9.72 -11.93
C ILE A 128 -9.98 -9.51 -12.16
N GLY A 129 -9.20 -10.60 -12.18
CA GLY A 129 -7.74 -10.58 -12.28
C GLY A 129 -7.02 -10.55 -10.93
N LYS A 130 -5.82 -9.95 -10.88
CA LYS A 130 -4.94 -9.98 -9.69
C LYS A 130 -5.48 -9.08 -8.56
N ARG A 131 -5.74 -9.70 -7.39
CA ARG A 131 -6.22 -9.01 -6.19
C ARG A 131 -5.13 -8.34 -5.37
N CYS A 132 -3.98 -8.97 -5.18
CA CYS A 132 -2.90 -8.44 -4.34
C CYS A 132 -1.53 -8.64 -4.99
N GLY A 133 -0.53 -7.91 -4.54
CA GLY A 133 0.85 -8.07 -4.99
C GLY A 133 1.84 -7.49 -3.99
N THR A 134 3.10 -7.89 -4.14
CA THR A 134 4.21 -7.45 -3.29
C THR A 134 5.41 -7.08 -4.17
N SER A 135 6.31 -6.26 -3.65
CA SER A 135 7.61 -6.04 -4.27
C SER A 135 8.46 -7.31 -4.23
N GLN A 136 9.39 -7.45 -5.18
CA GLN A 136 10.22 -8.66 -5.30
C GLN A 136 11.23 -8.83 -4.16
N ASN A 137 11.66 -7.72 -3.55
CA ASN A 137 12.61 -7.71 -2.43
C ASN A 137 12.00 -8.13 -1.09
N ILE A 138 10.67 -8.23 -0.99
CA ILE A 138 10.02 -9.00 0.09
C ILE A 138 10.24 -10.47 -0.27
N GLY A 139 11.42 -11.00 0.08
CA GLY A 139 12.06 -12.15 -0.56
C GLY A 139 11.18 -13.39 -0.76
N GLN A 140 11.49 -14.19 -1.79
CA GLN A 140 10.70 -15.38 -2.17
C GLN A 140 10.49 -16.35 -1.00
N LYS A 141 11.49 -16.53 -0.13
CA LYS A 141 11.36 -17.36 1.08
C LYS A 141 10.28 -16.85 2.03
N ALA A 142 10.24 -15.53 2.27
CA ALA A 142 9.19 -14.91 3.08
C ALA A 142 7.80 -15.03 2.42
N ARG A 143 7.74 -15.00 1.07
CA ARG A 143 6.50 -15.25 0.33
C ARG A 143 6.04 -16.71 0.43
N ASN A 144 6.97 -17.66 0.30
CA ASN A 144 6.67 -19.10 0.23
C ASN A 144 6.44 -19.76 1.60
N ALA A 145 6.85 -19.14 2.70
CA ALA A 145 6.66 -19.71 4.03
C ALA A 145 5.18 -19.83 4.45
N TYR A 146 4.28 -19.20 3.70
CA TYR A 146 2.84 -19.09 4.00
C TYR A 146 1.94 -19.54 2.84
N TYR A 147 2.50 -20.24 1.85
CA TYR A 147 1.79 -20.95 0.79
C TYR A 147 1.91 -22.46 1.03
#